data_AF-U4T381-F1
#
_entry.id   AF-U4T381-F1
#
_cell.length_a   1.000
_cell.length_b   1.000
_cell.length_c   1.000
_cell.angle_alpha   90.00
_cell.angle_beta   90.00
_cell.angle_gamma   90.00
#
_symmetry.space_group_name_H-M   'P 1'
#
loop_
_entity.id
_entity.type
_entity.pdbx_description
1 polymer ?
#
loop_
_entity_poly.entity_id
_entity_poly.type
_entity_poly.pdbx_seq_one_letter_code
_entity_poly.pdbx_strand_id
1 'polypeptide(L)'
;MSESRAQNVAALIYGVIKVFTTSYGMKASQVNLMNNPTKNNINHYIASTYGEYWIGGSYSFGEDLQDFWNFFEEDLETYLGLVIKKLILRAASPTNKECLADRLIDAFYWFGDASRDNNNSAQVVKLVTAMERLVTIKDKEKNEGITENFSRRISCLIAIFHGEIEEWERQAKKVYKLRSDLVHGSQSICKNYEPRLDFDPFRLAYSTILSACIAFYDLGLELSPYEKELKNMYDKLSKICKDEKYRTKESTKQ
;
A
#
# COMPACT_ATOMS: atom_id res chain seq x y z
N MET A 1 6.52 21.73 14.14
CA MET A 1 6.78 20.67 13.14
C MET A 1 7.64 21.30 12.04
N SER A 2 8.73 20.68 11.59
CA SER A 2 9.51 21.22 10.47
C SER A 2 8.73 21.09 9.16
N GLU A 3 9.00 21.94 8.18
CA GLU A 3 8.34 21.92 6.86
C GLU A 3 8.46 20.56 6.18
N SER A 4 9.67 19.99 6.14
CA SER A 4 9.91 18.64 5.59
C SER A 4 9.09 17.57 6.31
N ARG A 5 8.91 17.68 7.63
CA ARG A 5 8.09 16.72 8.39
C ARG A 5 6.61 16.87 8.05
N ALA A 6 6.13 18.09 7.87
CA ALA A 6 4.76 18.34 7.44
C ALA A 6 4.50 17.78 6.03
N GLN A 7 5.44 17.97 5.10
CA GLN A 7 5.35 17.43 3.74
C GLN A 7 5.29 15.90 3.73
N ASN A 8 6.10 15.24 4.57
CA ASN A 8 6.07 13.78 4.72
C ASN A 8 4.69 13.32 5.22
N VAL A 9 4.16 13.91 6.29
CA VAL A 9 2.83 13.53 6.80
C VAL A 9 1.73 13.75 5.74
N ALA A 10 1.79 14.86 4.99
CA ALA A 10 0.84 15.11 3.90
C ALA A 10 0.93 14.07 2.78
N ALA A 11 2.15 13.65 2.40
CA ALA A 11 2.34 12.60 1.40
C ALA A 11 1.82 11.23 1.88
N LEU A 12 1.91 10.94 3.18
CA LEU A 12 1.36 9.71 3.76
C LEU A 12 -0.16 9.74 3.68
N ILE A 13 -0.77 10.84 4.12
CA ILE A 13 -2.23 11.00 4.09
C ILE A 13 -2.77 10.91 2.66
N TYR A 14 -2.05 11.47 1.69
CA TYR A 14 -2.39 11.27 0.29
C TYR A 14 -2.33 9.80 -0.14
N GLY A 15 -1.28 9.08 0.25
CA GLY A 15 -1.16 7.64 0.01
C GLY A 15 -2.34 6.85 0.60
N VAL A 16 -2.74 7.18 1.84
CA VAL A 16 -3.91 6.60 2.50
C VAL A 16 -5.19 6.86 1.68
N ILE A 17 -5.48 8.12 1.37
CA ILE A 17 -6.65 8.51 0.56
C ILE A 17 -6.68 7.73 -0.76
N LYS A 18 -5.53 7.56 -1.41
CA LYS A 18 -5.43 6.83 -2.69
C LYS A 18 -5.67 5.33 -2.56
N VAL A 19 -5.19 4.71 -1.48
CA VAL A 19 -5.50 3.31 -1.18
C VAL A 19 -7.01 3.13 -1.03
N PHE A 20 -7.66 3.96 -0.22
CA PHE A 20 -9.11 3.86 0.04
C PHE A 20 -9.97 4.23 -1.19
N THR A 21 -9.58 5.26 -1.94
CA THR A 21 -10.24 5.61 -3.21
C THR A 21 -10.27 4.39 -4.14
N THR A 22 -9.14 3.68 -4.24
CA THR A 22 -9.04 2.50 -5.09
C THR A 22 -9.83 1.32 -4.53
N SER A 23 -9.84 1.12 -3.21
CA SER A 23 -10.60 0.01 -2.59
C SER A 23 -12.11 0.18 -2.77
N TYR A 24 -12.63 1.41 -2.81
CA TYR A 24 -14.03 1.68 -3.07
C TYR A 24 -14.42 1.59 -4.56
N GLY A 25 -13.47 1.26 -5.45
CA GLY A 25 -13.72 1.19 -6.89
C GLY A 25 -13.96 2.57 -7.53
N MET A 26 -13.62 3.65 -6.83
CA MET A 26 -13.69 5.01 -7.35
C MET A 26 -12.49 5.26 -8.27
N LYS A 27 -12.71 5.95 -9.38
CA LYS A 27 -11.65 6.24 -10.35
C LYS A 27 -10.62 7.15 -9.69
N ALA A 28 -9.34 6.76 -9.70
CA ALA A 28 -8.26 7.54 -9.12
C ALA A 28 -8.16 8.99 -9.66
N SER A 29 -8.65 9.24 -10.89
CA SER A 29 -8.77 10.58 -11.50
C SER A 29 -9.79 11.49 -10.82
N GLN A 30 -10.69 10.95 -9.99
CA GLN A 30 -11.69 11.72 -9.24
C GLN A 30 -11.07 12.45 -8.04
N VAL A 31 -9.94 11.97 -7.53
CA VAL A 31 -9.20 12.56 -6.40
C VAL A 31 -7.80 13.00 -6.87
N ASN A 32 -7.71 14.07 -7.66
CA ASN A 32 -6.42 14.58 -8.12
C ASN A 32 -5.96 15.75 -7.24
N LEU A 33 -4.72 15.66 -6.78
CA LEU A 33 -4.00 16.82 -6.28
C LEU A 33 -3.54 17.62 -7.49
N MET A 34 -3.78 18.93 -7.53
CA MET A 34 -3.26 19.75 -8.63
C MET A 34 -1.74 19.76 -8.55
N ASN A 35 -1.08 19.03 -9.44
CA ASN A 35 0.33 19.23 -9.73
C ASN A 35 0.44 20.36 -10.75
N ASN A 36 1.11 21.46 -10.38
CA ASN A 36 1.47 22.47 -11.35
C ASN A 36 2.67 21.94 -12.17
N PRO A 37 2.52 21.68 -13.49
CA PRO A 37 3.59 21.09 -14.29
C PRO A 37 4.84 21.98 -14.41
N THR A 38 4.76 23.25 -13.97
CA THR A 38 5.86 24.22 -14.03
C THR A 38 6.48 24.55 -12.66
N LYS A 39 5.86 24.12 -11.55
CA LYS A 39 6.40 24.31 -10.20
C LYS A 39 6.34 22.98 -9.47
N ASN A 40 7.50 22.42 -9.15
CA ASN A 40 7.69 21.22 -8.32
C ASN A 40 7.17 21.36 -6.86
N ASN A 41 6.40 22.41 -6.57
CA ASN A 41 5.85 22.63 -5.24
C ASN A 41 4.57 21.83 -5.11
N ILE A 42 4.67 20.76 -4.33
CA ILE A 42 3.53 20.16 -3.64
C ILE A 42 2.87 21.30 -2.86
N ASN A 43 1.71 21.80 -3.29
CA ASN A 43 1.00 22.91 -2.63
C ASN A 43 0.38 22.51 -1.27
N HIS A 44 0.80 21.39 -0.67
CA HIS A 44 0.25 20.91 0.59
C HIS A 44 1.08 21.46 1.75
N TYR A 45 0.42 22.14 2.67
CA TYR A 45 0.99 22.56 3.92
C TYR A 45 0.13 22.03 5.06
N ILE A 46 0.77 21.62 6.15
CA ILE A 46 0.07 21.38 7.41
C ILE A 46 0.08 22.71 8.16
N ALA A 47 -1.09 23.25 8.44
CA ALA A 47 -1.24 24.36 9.37
C ALA A 47 -1.94 23.85 10.64
N SER A 48 -1.76 24.59 11.73
CA SER A 48 -2.33 24.24 13.02
C SER A 48 -2.80 25.48 13.74
N THR A 49 -3.99 25.44 14.33
CA THR A 49 -4.44 26.45 15.30
C THR A 49 -5.09 25.73 16.46
N TYR A 50 -4.83 26.19 17.69
CA TYR A 50 -5.43 25.66 18.91
C TYR A 50 -5.28 24.14 19.13
N GLY A 51 -4.22 23.53 18.60
CA GLY A 51 -3.95 22.09 18.77
C GLY A 51 -4.62 21.19 17.73
N GLU A 52 -5.42 21.76 16.83
CA GLU A 52 -5.95 21.09 15.65
C GLU A 52 -4.97 21.25 14.48
N TYR A 53 -4.80 20.18 13.69
CA TYR A 53 -3.95 20.16 12.50
C TYR A 53 -4.82 20.02 11.26
N TRP A 54 -4.56 20.84 10.25
CA TRP A 54 -5.23 20.76 8.96
C TRP A 54 -4.22 20.74 7.81
N ILE A 55 -4.53 19.96 6.79
CA ILE A 55 -3.77 19.95 5.52
C ILE A 55 -4.49 20.88 4.56
N GLY A 56 -3.85 22.00 4.22
CA GLY A 56 -4.29 22.90 3.16
C GLY A 56 -3.52 22.61 1.89
N GLY A 57 -4.19 22.54 0.74
CA GLY A 57 -3.54 22.46 -0.56
C GLY A 57 -4.50 22.69 -1.72
N SER A 58 -3.96 22.89 -2.93
CA SER A 58 -4.76 23.00 -4.15
C SER A 58 -5.23 21.60 -4.58
N TYR A 59 -6.40 21.19 -4.12
CA TYR A 59 -7.11 20.03 -4.63
C TYR A 59 -8.10 20.47 -5.71
N SER A 60 -8.20 19.69 -6.79
CA SER A 60 -9.29 19.83 -7.76
C SER A 60 -9.98 18.49 -7.85
N PHE A 61 -11.21 18.43 -7.35
CA PHE A 61 -12.06 17.27 -7.53
C PHE A 61 -12.76 17.40 -8.88
N GLY A 62 -12.73 16.34 -9.69
CA GLY A 62 -13.37 16.35 -11.00
C GLY A 62 -14.89 16.20 -10.91
N GLU A 63 -15.40 15.72 -9.78
CA GLU A 63 -16.80 15.37 -9.52
C GLU A 63 -17.11 15.51 -8.01
N ASP A 64 -18.39 15.41 -7.63
CA ASP A 64 -18.83 15.33 -6.24
C ASP A 64 -18.30 14.04 -5.59
N LEU A 65 -17.63 14.18 -4.45
CA LEU A 65 -16.98 13.10 -3.69
C LEU A 65 -17.67 12.83 -2.36
N GLN A 66 -18.91 13.28 -2.16
CA GLN A 66 -19.62 13.06 -0.91
C GLN A 66 -19.63 11.59 -0.48
N ASP A 67 -19.88 10.67 -1.41
CA ASP A 67 -19.88 9.22 -1.12
C ASP A 67 -18.50 8.72 -0.68
N PHE A 68 -17.42 9.23 -1.29
CA PHE A 68 -16.05 8.90 -0.86
C PHE A 68 -15.84 9.30 0.59
N TRP A 69 -16.17 10.55 0.94
CA TRP A 69 -15.94 11.06 2.28
C TRP A 69 -16.80 10.35 3.31
N ASN A 70 -18.06 10.03 2.98
CA ASN A 70 -18.92 9.25 3.86
C ASN A 70 -18.31 7.87 4.17
N PHE A 71 -17.92 7.11 3.13
CA PHE A 71 -17.31 5.79 3.34
C PHE A 71 -15.96 5.87 4.06
N PHE A 72 -15.15 6.87 3.72
CA PHE A 72 -13.85 7.06 4.35
C PHE A 72 -13.98 7.44 5.82
N GLU A 73 -14.92 8.32 6.17
CA GLU A 73 -15.22 8.67 7.56
C GLU A 73 -15.72 7.45 8.35
N GLU A 74 -16.59 6.62 7.77
CA GLU A 74 -17.01 5.36 8.38
C GLU A 74 -15.81 4.43 8.64
N ASP A 75 -14.92 4.25 7.65
CA ASP A 75 -13.73 3.41 7.80
C ASP A 75 -12.73 3.96 8.84
N LEU A 76 -12.67 5.28 9.03
CA LEU A 76 -11.82 5.91 10.05
C LEU A 76 -12.28 5.64 11.49
N GLU A 77 -13.52 5.20 11.68
CA GLU A 77 -14.07 4.77 12.96
C GLU A 77 -13.93 3.26 13.21
N THR A 78 -13.44 2.52 12.22
CA THR A 78 -13.13 1.10 12.36
C THR A 78 -11.73 0.85 12.97
N TYR A 79 -11.40 -0.43 13.15
CA TYR A 79 -10.06 -0.88 13.50
C TYR A 79 -9.00 -0.39 12.50
N LEU A 80 -9.32 -0.38 11.20
CA LEU A 80 -8.42 0.10 10.17
C LEU A 80 -8.15 1.60 10.35
N GLY A 81 -9.19 2.38 10.66
CA GLY A 81 -9.07 3.79 11.04
C GLY A 81 -8.12 4.03 12.23
N LEU A 82 -8.18 3.18 13.25
CA LEU A 82 -7.25 3.23 14.38
C LEU A 82 -5.80 2.95 13.95
N VAL A 83 -5.57 2.00 13.04
CA VAL A 83 -4.23 1.74 12.46
C VAL A 83 -3.74 3.00 11.76
N ILE A 84 -4.55 3.59 10.86
CA ILE A 84 -4.20 4.80 10.12
C ILE A 84 -3.87 5.97 11.07
N LYS A 85 -4.70 6.20 12.09
CA LYS A 85 -4.47 7.22 13.13
C LYS A 85 -3.08 7.03 13.79
N LYS A 86 -2.71 5.79 14.13
CA LYS A 86 -1.38 5.47 14.69
C LYS A 86 -0.24 5.72 13.71
N LEU A 87 -0.38 5.33 12.43
CA LEU A 87 0.63 5.56 11.40
C LEU A 87 0.88 7.06 11.15
N ILE A 88 -0.19 7.87 11.13
CA ILE A 88 -0.08 9.34 10.97
C ILE A 88 0.65 9.95 12.16
N LEU A 89 0.30 9.56 13.40
CA LEU A 89 0.99 10.05 14.61
C LEU A 89 2.48 9.68 14.61
N ARG A 90 2.79 8.44 14.18
CA ARG A 90 4.16 7.96 14.01
C ARG A 90 4.94 8.80 12.99
N ALA A 91 4.36 9.06 11.82
CA ALA A 91 4.97 9.90 10.79
C ALA A 91 5.15 11.37 11.23
N ALA A 92 4.22 11.88 12.03
CA ALA A 92 4.28 13.23 12.60
C ALA A 92 5.36 13.39 13.68
N SER A 93 5.74 12.28 14.33
CA SER A 93 6.73 12.23 15.42
C SER A 93 7.72 11.08 15.20
N PRO A 94 8.54 11.13 14.14
CA PRO A 94 9.44 10.04 13.80
C PRO A 94 10.52 9.88 14.87
N THR A 95 10.91 8.63 15.13
CA THR A 95 12.05 8.30 15.99
C THR A 95 13.14 7.61 15.16
N ASN A 96 14.37 7.60 15.65
CA ASN A 96 15.50 6.96 14.98
C ASN A 96 15.43 5.42 14.97
N LYS A 97 14.45 4.81 15.65
CA LYS A 97 14.30 3.36 15.75
C LYS A 97 13.36 2.88 14.64
N GLU A 98 13.85 2.06 13.72
CA GLU A 98 13.01 1.37 12.74
C GLU A 98 12.06 0.40 13.46
N CYS A 99 10.79 0.41 13.08
CA CYS A 99 9.74 -0.47 13.59
C CYS A 99 8.83 -0.97 12.47
N LEU A 100 7.89 -1.85 12.80
CA LEU A 100 6.97 -2.45 11.83
C LEU A 100 6.05 -1.40 11.18
N ALA A 101 5.66 -0.35 11.91
CA ALA A 101 4.85 0.76 11.39
C ALA A 101 5.52 1.48 10.20
N ASP A 102 6.85 1.64 10.23
CA ASP A 102 7.59 2.36 9.19
C ASP A 102 7.45 1.66 7.83
N ARG A 103 7.29 0.32 7.83
CA ARG A 103 7.05 -0.48 6.62
C ARG A 103 5.68 -0.22 5.99
N LEU A 104 4.64 -0.03 6.79
CA LEU A 104 3.30 0.34 6.32
C LEU A 104 3.30 1.77 5.78
N ILE A 105 3.93 2.70 6.50
CA ILE A 105 4.08 4.09 6.08
C ILE A 105 4.75 4.16 4.69
N ASP A 106 5.85 3.42 4.50
CA ASP A 106 6.52 3.33 3.20
C ASP A 106 5.61 2.76 2.11
N ALA A 107 4.81 1.73 2.42
CA ALA A 107 3.90 1.14 1.44
C ALA A 107 2.84 2.14 0.98
N PHE A 108 2.26 2.93 1.90
CA PHE A 108 1.34 4.01 1.55
C PHE A 108 2.03 5.10 0.72
N TYR A 109 3.26 5.49 1.06
CA TYR A 109 4.02 6.45 0.26
C TYR A 109 4.22 5.97 -1.18
N TRP A 110 4.70 4.74 -1.36
CA TRP A 110 4.94 4.17 -2.68
C TRP A 110 3.65 4.01 -3.49
N PHE A 111 2.54 3.66 -2.83
CA PHE A 111 1.23 3.59 -3.48
C PHE A 111 0.76 4.98 -3.96
N GLY A 112 0.82 5.98 -3.08
CA GLY A 112 0.48 7.36 -3.42
C GLY A 112 1.35 7.90 -4.56
N ASP A 113 2.65 7.61 -4.53
CA ASP A 113 3.56 8.02 -5.59
C ASP A 113 3.29 7.33 -6.93
N ALA A 114 2.98 6.02 -6.91
CA ALA A 114 2.52 5.29 -8.09
C ALA A 114 1.25 5.92 -8.69
N SER A 115 0.28 6.32 -7.85
CA SER A 115 -0.99 6.89 -8.34
C SER A 115 -0.86 8.23 -9.09
N ARG A 116 0.30 8.90 -8.96
CA ARG A 116 0.61 10.16 -9.65
C ARG A 116 1.49 9.97 -10.88
N ASP A 117 2.02 8.78 -11.08
CA ASP A 117 2.94 8.51 -12.19
C ASP A 117 2.14 8.34 -13.48
N ASN A 118 2.62 8.96 -14.57
CA ASN A 118 1.99 8.85 -15.88
C ASN A 118 2.51 7.65 -16.68
N ASN A 119 3.58 7.00 -16.22
CA ASN A 119 4.17 5.84 -16.88
C ASN A 119 3.73 4.54 -16.16
N ASN A 120 2.95 3.72 -16.84
CA ASN A 120 2.43 2.45 -16.29
C ASN A 120 3.54 1.49 -15.81
N SER A 121 4.69 1.44 -16.49
CA SER A 121 5.82 0.61 -16.07
C SER A 121 6.42 1.12 -14.75
N ALA A 122 6.56 2.43 -14.59
CA ALA A 122 6.99 3.05 -13.34
C ALA A 122 5.97 2.85 -12.21
N GLN A 123 4.67 2.93 -12.51
CA GLN A 123 3.61 2.58 -11.57
C GLN A 123 3.78 1.15 -11.05
N VAL A 124 3.96 0.17 -11.93
CA VAL A 124 4.16 -1.24 -11.54
C VAL A 124 5.38 -1.40 -10.63
N VAL A 125 6.51 -0.77 -10.97
CA VAL A 125 7.72 -0.83 -10.14
C VAL A 125 7.45 -0.28 -8.73
N LYS A 126 6.78 0.88 -8.62
CA LYS A 126 6.43 1.50 -7.34
C LYS A 126 5.44 0.68 -6.54
N LEU A 127 4.39 0.13 -7.17
CA LEU A 127 3.41 -0.73 -6.51
C LEU A 127 4.03 -2.02 -5.98
N VAL A 128 4.91 -2.66 -6.76
CA VAL A 128 5.67 -3.82 -6.28
C VAL A 128 6.59 -3.44 -5.14
N THR A 129 7.25 -2.28 -5.20
CA THR A 129 8.09 -1.78 -4.12
C THR A 129 7.27 -1.57 -2.83
N ALA A 130 6.05 -1.03 -2.93
CA ALA A 130 5.13 -0.92 -1.80
C ALA A 130 4.84 -2.29 -1.16
N MET A 131 4.57 -3.31 -1.97
CA MET A 131 4.32 -4.68 -1.50
C MET A 131 5.59 -5.35 -0.92
N GLU A 132 6.77 -5.14 -1.53
CA GLU A 132 8.06 -5.62 -1.02
C GLU A 132 8.36 -5.04 0.38
N ARG A 133 8.02 -3.76 0.61
CA ARG A 133 8.09 -3.17 1.95
C ARG A 133 7.24 -3.92 2.97
N LEU A 134 6.24 -4.71 2.59
CA LEU A 134 5.43 -5.48 3.54
C LEU A 134 5.99 -6.91 3.71
N VAL A 135 6.39 -7.58 2.64
CA VAL A 135 6.65 -9.03 2.67
C VAL A 135 8.13 -9.45 2.71
N THR A 136 9.06 -8.54 2.44
CA THR A 136 10.50 -8.86 2.39
C THR A 136 11.15 -8.89 3.77
N ILE A 137 11.79 -10.00 4.15
CA ILE A 137 12.50 -10.16 5.43
C ILE A 137 14.00 -10.04 5.16
N LYS A 138 14.73 -9.25 5.97
CA LYS A 138 16.15 -8.91 5.74
C LYS A 138 17.12 -10.09 5.97
N ASP A 139 16.70 -11.19 6.60
CA ASP A 139 17.61 -12.27 7.02
C ASP A 139 17.81 -13.39 5.98
N LYS A 140 19.04 -13.50 5.49
CA LYS A 140 19.73 -14.70 4.94
C LYS A 140 18.96 -15.64 4.01
N GLU A 141 17.91 -15.19 3.32
CA GLU A 141 17.48 -15.88 2.11
C GLU A 141 18.60 -15.66 1.08
N LYS A 142 19.48 -16.67 0.93
CA LYS A 142 20.22 -16.84 -0.33
C LYS A 142 19.19 -16.65 -1.45
N ASN A 143 19.54 -15.93 -2.52
CA ASN A 143 18.65 -15.48 -3.61
C ASN A 143 17.68 -16.53 -4.23
N GLU A 144 17.70 -17.78 -3.78
CA GLU A 144 16.75 -18.84 -4.09
C GLU A 144 15.38 -18.54 -3.46
N GLY A 145 14.34 -18.45 -4.30
CA GLY A 145 12.96 -18.40 -3.84
C GLY A 145 12.38 -17.01 -3.57
N ILE A 146 13.03 -15.91 -3.96
CA ILE A 146 12.53 -14.55 -3.70
C ILE A 146 11.14 -14.34 -4.31
N THR A 147 10.94 -14.75 -5.56
CA THR A 147 9.63 -14.64 -6.26
C THR A 147 8.57 -15.50 -5.59
N GLU A 148 8.92 -16.73 -5.20
CA GLU A 148 8.05 -17.67 -4.51
C GLU A 148 7.65 -17.12 -3.14
N ASN A 149 8.59 -16.58 -2.37
CA ASN A 149 8.34 -16.00 -1.05
C ASN A 149 7.49 -14.73 -1.16
N PHE A 150 7.80 -13.84 -2.10
CA PHE A 150 7.00 -12.64 -2.37
C PHE A 150 5.56 -13.00 -2.71
N SER A 151 5.37 -13.86 -3.72
CA SER A 151 4.04 -14.23 -4.21
C SER A 151 3.23 -15.00 -3.18
N ARG A 152 3.85 -15.93 -2.44
CA ARG A 152 3.19 -16.69 -1.38
C ARG A 152 2.78 -15.81 -0.20
N ARG A 153 3.65 -14.91 0.25
CA ARG A 153 3.36 -14.04 1.40
C ARG A 153 2.22 -13.07 1.06
N ILE A 154 2.23 -12.47 -0.14
CA ILE A 154 1.13 -11.61 -0.60
C ILE A 154 -0.17 -12.40 -0.70
N SER A 155 -0.16 -13.55 -1.37
CA SER A 155 -1.39 -14.31 -1.58
C SER A 155 -2.01 -14.78 -0.26
N CYS A 156 -1.20 -15.25 0.69
CA CYS A 156 -1.71 -15.65 2.01
C CYS A 156 -2.22 -14.46 2.81
N LEU A 157 -1.55 -13.30 2.73
CA LEU A 157 -1.94 -12.11 3.47
C LEU A 157 -3.30 -11.58 2.99
N ILE A 158 -3.58 -11.62 1.69
CA ILE A 158 -4.87 -11.21 1.12
C ILE A 158 -5.94 -12.31 1.35
N ALA A 159 -5.59 -13.56 1.09
CA ALA A 159 -6.56 -14.66 1.07
C ALA A 159 -7.20 -14.93 2.45
N ILE A 160 -6.52 -14.60 3.54
CA ILE A 160 -7.08 -14.76 4.89
C ILE A 160 -8.37 -13.95 5.10
N PHE A 161 -8.59 -12.88 4.31
CA PHE A 161 -9.77 -12.01 4.38
C PHE A 161 -10.68 -12.10 3.14
N HIS A 162 -10.15 -12.58 2.01
CA HIS A 162 -10.85 -12.51 0.72
C HIS A 162 -10.99 -13.86 0.00
N GLY A 163 -10.31 -14.91 0.48
CA GLY A 163 -10.18 -16.18 -0.24
C GLY A 163 -9.39 -16.04 -1.55
N GLU A 164 -9.71 -16.87 -2.53
CA GLU A 164 -9.12 -16.86 -3.89
C GLU A 164 -7.58 -16.91 -3.93
N ILE A 165 -6.94 -17.65 -3.01
CA ILE A 165 -5.47 -17.65 -2.85
C ILE A 165 -4.69 -17.92 -4.14
N GLU A 166 -5.18 -18.83 -4.98
CA GLU A 166 -4.52 -19.23 -6.23
C GLU A 166 -4.49 -18.08 -7.23
N GLU A 167 -5.55 -17.27 -7.28
CA GLU A 167 -5.62 -16.10 -8.13
C GLU A 167 -4.69 -14.99 -7.62
N TRP A 168 -4.68 -14.72 -6.30
CA TRP A 168 -3.75 -13.76 -5.72
C TRP A 168 -2.28 -14.16 -5.92
N GLU A 169 -1.96 -15.44 -5.79
CA GLU A 169 -0.61 -15.95 -6.04
C GLU A 169 -0.22 -15.79 -7.51
N ARG A 170 -1.14 -16.07 -8.44
CA ARG A 170 -0.93 -15.88 -9.88
C ARG A 170 -0.68 -14.42 -10.23
N GLN A 171 -1.48 -13.50 -9.70
CA GLN A 171 -1.33 -12.06 -9.90
C GLN A 171 0.01 -11.56 -9.32
N ALA A 172 0.34 -11.95 -8.09
CA ALA A 172 1.59 -11.58 -7.43
C ALA A 172 2.82 -12.07 -8.21
N LYS A 173 2.81 -13.29 -8.74
CA LYS A 173 3.89 -13.80 -9.61
C LYS A 173 4.03 -12.99 -10.90
N LYS A 174 2.91 -12.70 -11.58
CA LYS A 174 2.92 -11.94 -12.84
C LYS A 174 3.45 -10.52 -12.65
N VAL A 175 2.98 -9.80 -11.61
CA VAL A 175 3.43 -8.42 -11.37
C VAL A 175 4.89 -8.36 -10.94
N TYR A 176 5.35 -9.32 -10.13
CA TYR A 176 6.74 -9.38 -9.68
C TYR A 176 7.69 -9.67 -10.84
N LYS A 177 7.31 -10.60 -11.73
CA LYS A 177 8.05 -10.86 -12.97
C LYS A 177 8.14 -9.62 -13.84
N LEU A 178 7.03 -8.90 -14.05
CA LEU A 178 7.05 -7.66 -14.83
C LEU A 178 7.98 -6.61 -14.22
N ARG A 179 7.93 -6.38 -12.90
CA ARG A 179 8.86 -5.48 -12.21
C ARG A 179 10.31 -5.94 -12.37
N SER A 180 10.58 -7.23 -12.24
CA SER A 180 11.91 -7.81 -12.47
C SER A 180 12.41 -7.51 -13.89
N ASP A 181 11.59 -7.78 -14.90
CA ASP A 181 11.93 -7.56 -16.31
C ASP A 181 12.22 -6.08 -16.61
N LEU A 182 11.44 -5.16 -16.01
CA LEU A 182 11.62 -3.71 -16.13
C LEU A 182 12.91 -3.21 -15.46
N VAL A 183 13.18 -3.66 -14.22
CA VAL A 183 14.33 -3.19 -13.43
C VAL A 183 15.64 -3.78 -13.95
N HIS A 184 15.63 -5.03 -14.42
CA HIS A 184 16.81 -5.69 -14.97
C HIS A 184 17.00 -5.46 -16.48
N GLY A 185 16.16 -4.63 -17.10
CA GLY A 185 16.34 -4.18 -18.49
C GLY A 185 15.95 -5.20 -19.56
N SER A 186 15.29 -6.29 -19.20
CA SER A 186 14.65 -7.21 -20.18
C SER A 186 13.46 -6.55 -20.88
N GLN A 187 12.85 -5.54 -20.24
CA GLN A 187 11.86 -4.64 -20.82
C GLN A 187 12.23 -3.18 -20.58
N SER A 188 12.05 -2.33 -21.58
CA SER A 188 12.29 -0.88 -21.51
C SER A 188 11.11 -0.13 -20.92
N ILE A 189 11.34 0.71 -19.91
CA ILE A 189 10.32 1.54 -19.27
C ILE A 189 9.59 2.47 -20.26
N CYS A 190 10.25 2.88 -21.34
CA CYS A 190 9.69 3.79 -22.34
C CYS A 190 8.88 3.09 -23.44
N LYS A 191 8.90 1.75 -23.50
CA LYS A 191 8.22 0.99 -24.54
C LYS A 191 6.95 0.35 -23.98
N ASN A 192 5.89 0.37 -24.77
CA ASN A 192 4.67 -0.38 -24.48
C ASN A 192 4.84 -1.82 -24.96
N TYR A 193 4.83 -2.77 -24.02
CA TYR A 193 4.87 -4.20 -24.32
C TYR A 193 3.48 -4.83 -24.21
N GLU A 194 3.21 -5.81 -25.07
CA GLU A 194 2.07 -6.73 -24.94
C GLU A 194 2.57 -8.16 -24.62
N PRO A 195 1.81 -8.95 -23.86
CA PRO A 195 0.53 -8.62 -23.24
C PRO A 195 0.70 -7.86 -21.92
N ARG A 196 -0.20 -6.90 -21.68
CA ARG A 196 -0.32 -6.19 -20.40
C ARG A 196 -0.80 -7.16 -19.31
N LEU A 197 -0.67 -6.76 -18.05
CA LEU A 197 -1.30 -7.48 -16.95
C LEU A 197 -2.81 -7.61 -17.22
N ASP A 198 -3.34 -8.81 -17.01
CA ASP A 198 -4.76 -9.16 -17.16
C ASP A 198 -5.61 -8.75 -15.93
N PHE A 199 -5.03 -7.97 -15.03
CA PHE A 199 -5.61 -7.48 -13.79
C PHE A 199 -5.05 -6.10 -13.45
N ASP A 200 -5.74 -5.39 -12.58
CA ASP A 200 -5.28 -4.10 -12.07
C ASP A 200 -4.21 -4.27 -10.96
N PRO A 201 -2.97 -3.82 -11.17
CA PRO A 201 -1.93 -3.90 -10.14
C PRO A 201 -2.22 -3.03 -8.91
N PHE A 202 -3.02 -1.95 -9.04
CA PHE A 202 -3.43 -1.16 -7.88
C PHE A 202 -4.36 -1.98 -6.98
N ARG A 203 -5.25 -2.82 -7.55
CA ARG A 203 -6.09 -3.75 -6.79
C ARG A 203 -5.29 -4.68 -5.91
N LEU A 204 -4.27 -5.33 -6.48
CA LEU A 204 -3.39 -6.23 -5.75
C LEU A 204 -2.65 -5.49 -4.63
N ALA A 205 -2.12 -4.29 -4.92
CA ALA A 205 -1.36 -3.50 -3.96
C ALA A 205 -2.23 -2.99 -2.79
N TYR A 206 -3.42 -2.41 -3.05
CA TYR A 206 -4.27 -1.94 -1.94
C TYR A 206 -4.73 -3.11 -1.07
N SER A 207 -5.09 -4.25 -1.69
CA SER A 207 -5.53 -5.44 -0.95
C SER A 207 -4.42 -5.94 -0.03
N THR A 208 -3.17 -5.91 -0.51
CA THR A 208 -1.98 -6.25 0.28
C THR A 208 -1.78 -5.26 1.44
N ILE A 209 -1.85 -3.96 1.19
CA ILE A 209 -1.64 -2.90 2.19
C ILE A 209 -2.69 -2.98 3.31
N LEU A 210 -3.97 -3.09 2.95
CA LEU A 210 -5.05 -3.16 3.93
C LEU A 210 -4.99 -4.44 4.77
N SER A 211 -4.69 -5.58 4.13
CA SER A 211 -4.48 -6.84 4.85
C SER A 211 -3.26 -6.77 5.79
N ALA A 212 -2.18 -6.10 5.36
CA ALA A 212 -1.00 -5.86 6.19
C ALA A 212 -1.29 -4.95 7.38
N CYS A 213 -2.17 -3.94 7.22
CA CYS A 213 -2.57 -3.07 8.34
C CYS A 213 -3.15 -3.88 9.49
N ILE A 214 -4.02 -4.86 9.18
CA ILE A 214 -4.62 -5.75 10.18
C ILE A 214 -3.54 -6.64 10.80
N ALA A 215 -2.80 -7.38 9.96
CA ALA A 215 -1.82 -8.36 10.43
C ALA A 215 -0.68 -7.73 11.25
N PHE A 216 -0.18 -6.56 10.86
CA PHE A 216 0.91 -5.88 11.56
C PHE A 216 0.44 -5.22 12.84
N TYR A 217 -0.82 -4.79 12.91
CA TYR A 217 -1.37 -4.32 14.17
C TYR A 217 -1.44 -5.46 15.18
N ASP A 218 -1.91 -6.64 14.77
CA ASP A 218 -1.99 -7.83 15.64
C ASP A 218 -0.61 -8.25 16.16
N LEU A 219 0.45 -8.07 15.36
CA LEU A 219 1.85 -8.26 15.79
C LEU A 219 2.38 -7.16 16.71
N GLY A 220 1.80 -5.95 16.63
CA GLY A 220 2.28 -4.74 17.28
C GLY A 220 3.08 -3.85 16.33
N LEU A 221 2.52 -2.69 15.98
CA LEU A 221 3.13 -1.72 15.05
C LEU A 221 4.49 -1.18 15.51
N GLU A 222 4.71 -1.04 16.81
CA GLU A 222 5.96 -0.54 17.39
C GLU A 222 7.04 -1.63 17.55
N LEU A 223 6.75 -2.86 17.11
CA LEU A 223 7.66 -4.00 17.26
C LEU A 223 9.00 -3.73 16.57
N SER A 224 10.08 -3.94 17.32
CA SER A 224 11.45 -3.79 16.86
C SER A 224 12.43 -4.43 17.86
N PRO A 225 13.25 -5.43 17.46
CA PRO A 225 13.32 -6.01 16.10
C PRO A 225 12.06 -6.81 15.75
N TYR A 226 11.69 -6.85 14.47
CA TYR A 226 10.43 -7.46 14.00
C TYR A 226 10.63 -8.69 13.09
N GLU A 227 11.85 -8.96 12.63
CA GLU A 227 12.15 -9.95 11.60
C GLU A 227 11.69 -11.37 11.96
N LYS A 228 11.98 -11.79 13.21
CA LYS A 228 11.60 -13.12 13.72
C LYS A 228 10.08 -13.29 13.79
N GLU A 229 9.39 -12.30 14.36
CA GLU A 229 7.93 -12.37 14.52
C GLU A 229 7.20 -12.24 13.18
N LEU A 230 7.72 -11.40 12.28
CA LEU A 230 7.22 -11.27 10.92
C LEU A 230 7.36 -12.59 10.15
N LYS A 231 8.51 -13.27 10.30
CA LYS A 231 8.70 -14.63 9.75
C LYS A 231 7.69 -15.61 10.32
N ASN A 232 7.56 -15.67 11.65
CA ASN A 232 6.60 -16.55 12.32
C ASN A 232 5.16 -16.30 11.85
N MET A 233 4.78 -15.03 11.65
CA MET A 233 3.46 -14.66 11.14
C MET A 233 3.24 -15.21 9.73
N TYR A 234 4.18 -14.99 8.81
CA TYR A 234 4.06 -15.51 7.44
C TYR A 234 4.05 -17.04 7.40
N ASP A 235 4.83 -17.72 8.24
CA ASP A 235 4.81 -19.18 8.35
C ASP A 235 3.46 -19.70 8.87
N LYS A 236 2.84 -18.98 9.81
CA LYS A 236 1.48 -19.29 10.29
C LYS A 236 0.43 -19.07 9.21
N LEU A 237 0.46 -17.92 8.52
CA LEU A 237 -0.47 -17.60 7.43
C LEU A 237 -0.38 -18.66 6.32
N SER A 238 0.83 -19.05 5.92
CA SER A 238 1.07 -20.09 4.92
C SER A 238 0.51 -21.46 5.33
N LYS A 239 0.48 -21.79 6.62
CA LYS A 239 -0.16 -23.03 7.11
C LYS A 239 -1.68 -22.93 7.08
N ILE A 240 -2.25 -21.81 7.52
CA ILE A 240 -3.69 -21.57 7.56
C ILE A 240 -4.27 -21.58 6.15
N CYS A 241 -3.60 -20.92 5.21
CA CYS A 241 -4.04 -20.78 3.83
C CYS A 241 -4.00 -22.06 2.99
N LYS A 242 -3.55 -23.19 3.56
CA LYS A 242 -3.66 -24.51 2.91
C LYS A 242 -5.07 -25.10 2.97
N ASP A 243 -5.92 -24.58 3.84
CA ASP A 243 -7.32 -24.97 3.97
C ASP A 243 -8.08 -24.64 2.67
N GLU A 244 -8.95 -25.57 2.24
CA GLU A 244 -9.74 -25.43 1.00
C GLU A 244 -10.64 -24.19 1.02
N LYS A 245 -11.06 -23.71 2.19
CA LYS A 245 -11.93 -22.53 2.31
C LYS A 245 -11.33 -21.26 1.69
N TYR A 246 -10.00 -21.17 1.58
CA TYR A 246 -9.31 -20.02 0.99
C TYR A 246 -9.10 -20.13 -0.53
N ARG A 247 -9.50 -21.24 -1.16
CA ARG A 247 -9.43 -21.40 -2.63
C ARG A 247 -10.60 -20.72 -3.34
N THR A 248 -11.75 -20.67 -2.69
CA THR A 248 -12.96 -20.02 -3.21
C THR A 248 -13.07 -18.60 -2.71
N LYS A 249 -13.83 -17.76 -3.43
CA LYS A 249 -14.21 -16.44 -2.94
C LYS A 249 -15.11 -16.61 -1.72
N GLU A 250 -14.76 -15.99 -0.59
CA GLU A 250 -15.71 -15.91 0.51
C GLU A 250 -16.94 -15.15 -0.02
N SER A 251 -18.10 -15.80 -0.02
CA SER A 251 -19.37 -15.14 -0.23
C SER A 251 -19.57 -14.21 0.97
N THR A 252 -19.13 -12.96 0.83
CA THR A 252 -19.26 -11.93 1.85
C THR A 252 -20.74 -11.86 2.24
N LYS A 253 -21.08 -12.27 3.47
CA LYS A 253 -22.36 -11.87 4.06
C LYS A 253 -22.30 -10.36 4.23
N GLN A 254 -23.28 -9.70 3.62
CA GLN A 254 -23.57 -8.28 3.73
C GLN A 254 -23.56 -7.81 5.19
#